data_AF-A0A2H0RCR2-F1
#
_entry.id   AF-A0A2H0RCR2-F1
#
_cell.length_a   1.000
_cell.length_b   1.000
_cell.length_c   1.000
_cell.angle_alpha   90.00
_cell.angle_beta   90.00
_cell.angle_gamma   90.00
#
_symmetry.space_group_name_H-M   'P 1'
#
loop_
_entity.id
_entity.type
_entity.pdbx_description
1 polymer ?
#
loop_
_entity_poly.entity_id
_entity_poly.type
_entity_poly.pdbx_seq_one_letter_code
_entity_poly.pdbx_strand_id
1 'polypeptide(L)'
;MFGNISLASEQPTNNIVTLSTEITENTETELDIDARKQILINILESSQTEIAGLKDRLSKLKLDNDEWKNIKEELLNNLTNFEDYSKDNIDRINSTSTPITIEDIKDLAKDLKDWRENKYTPELNRTSNMILIFESANFLKITQSRFDKISADIKKLDKQGMIKTSALKTYSIQIDKHLKNIRILNDSAKKLFLKSMAPAEEVATSTEEILNQTAEAKTQENLQDTIRKMITDSLKELKITYEIFFQMNLVKK
;
A
#
# COMPACT_ATOMS: atom_id res chain seq x y z
N MET A 1 19.73 10.70 52.66
CA MET A 1 20.51 9.70 51.90
C MET A 1 19.56 8.94 51.00
N PHE A 2 19.45 9.34 49.74
CA PHE A 2 18.88 8.52 48.68
C PHE A 2 19.74 8.76 47.45
N GLY A 3 20.23 7.65 46.87
CA GLY A 3 21.32 7.62 45.92
C GLY A 3 20.96 8.16 44.53
N ASN A 4 21.98 8.66 43.87
CA ASN A 4 21.99 8.99 42.45
C ASN A 4 21.64 7.76 41.61
N ILE A 5 20.52 7.81 40.90
CA ILE A 5 20.26 6.94 39.75
C ILE A 5 20.51 7.77 38.52
N SER A 6 21.61 7.47 37.84
CA SER A 6 21.97 7.98 36.53
C SER A 6 20.95 7.46 35.51
N LEU A 7 20.09 8.35 35.01
CA LEU A 7 19.24 8.09 33.85
C LEU A 7 20.07 8.38 32.60
N ALA A 8 20.75 7.35 32.09
CA ALA A 8 21.29 7.37 30.75
C ALA A 8 20.11 7.42 29.77
N SER A 9 19.97 8.55 29.09
CA SER A 9 19.04 8.72 27.98
C SER A 9 19.61 8.01 26.74
N GLU A 10 19.21 6.77 26.50
CA GLU A 10 19.43 6.11 25.22
C GLU A 10 18.49 6.76 24.18
N GLN A 11 19.07 7.61 23.34
CA GLN A 11 18.44 8.09 22.11
C GLN A 11 18.34 6.93 21.12
N PRO A 12 17.25 6.82 20.34
CA PRO A 12 17.14 5.80 19.30
C PRO A 12 18.20 6.05 18.23
N THR A 13 19.03 5.04 17.98
CA THR A 13 20.03 5.04 16.92
C THR A 13 19.32 5.02 15.55
N ASN A 14 19.07 6.21 15.03
CA ASN A 14 18.89 6.46 13.61
C ASN A 14 20.18 6.08 12.87
N ASN A 15 20.34 4.80 12.51
CA ASN A 15 21.25 4.40 11.45
C ASN A 15 20.57 4.59 10.10
N ILE A 16 20.26 5.85 9.77
CA ILE A 16 20.28 6.28 8.38
C ILE A 16 21.75 6.49 8.10
N VAL A 17 22.37 5.57 7.35
CA VAL A 17 23.71 5.78 6.81
C VAL A 17 23.66 7.05 5.99
N THR A 18 24.21 8.12 6.55
CA THR A 18 24.52 9.36 5.88
C THR A 18 25.38 9.03 4.67
N LEU A 19 24.83 9.26 3.49
CA LEU A 19 25.59 9.44 2.26
C LEU A 19 26.53 10.62 2.47
N SER A 20 27.77 10.33 2.85
CA SER A 20 28.85 11.29 2.93
C SER A 20 29.24 11.72 1.52
N THR A 21 28.94 12.97 1.23
CA THR A 21 29.33 13.70 0.03
C THR A 21 30.85 13.85 -0.05
N GLU A 22 31.53 12.96 -0.76
CA GLU A 22 32.78 13.26 -1.46
C GLU A 22 32.65 12.75 -2.90
N ILE A 23 31.86 13.48 -3.70
CA ILE A 23 31.99 13.45 -5.15
C ILE A 23 33.06 14.48 -5.47
N THR A 24 34.32 14.04 -5.47
CA THR A 24 35.42 14.78 -6.09
C THR A 24 35.36 14.55 -7.59
N GLU A 25 35.51 15.62 -8.36
CA GLU A 25 35.30 15.67 -9.81
C GLU A 25 36.14 14.66 -10.61
N ASN A 26 35.47 13.98 -11.55
CA ASN A 26 35.97 13.27 -12.73
C ASN A 26 36.92 12.07 -12.54
N THR A 27 36.32 10.89 -12.40
CA THR A 27 36.50 9.74 -13.33
C THR A 27 35.27 8.84 -13.16
N GLU A 28 34.69 8.33 -14.26
CA GLU A 28 33.76 7.21 -14.22
C GLU A 28 34.48 6.02 -13.57
N THR A 29 34.38 5.88 -12.25
CA THR A 29 34.83 4.68 -11.57
C THR A 29 33.79 3.61 -11.86
N GLU A 30 34.10 2.72 -12.82
CA GLU A 30 33.36 1.48 -12.95
C GLU A 30 33.35 0.81 -11.58
N LEU A 31 32.17 0.71 -10.96
CA LEU A 31 31.99 -0.02 -9.71
C LEU A 31 32.62 -1.41 -9.87
N ASP A 32 33.40 -1.82 -8.88
CA ASP A 32 33.94 -3.18 -8.87
C ASP A 32 32.81 -4.22 -8.78
N ILE A 33 33.14 -5.47 -9.10
CA ILE A 33 32.16 -6.54 -9.17
C ILE A 33 31.47 -6.79 -7.83
N ASP A 34 32.18 -6.60 -6.71
CA ASP A 34 31.63 -6.87 -5.37
C ASP A 34 30.65 -5.77 -4.95
N ALA A 35 30.96 -4.51 -5.24
CA ALA A 35 30.04 -3.38 -5.06
C ALA A 35 28.74 -3.60 -5.86
N ARG A 36 28.84 -4.08 -7.11
CA ARG A 36 27.66 -4.37 -7.94
C ARG A 36 26.83 -5.53 -7.39
N LYS A 37 27.47 -6.60 -6.92
CA LYS A 37 26.77 -7.72 -6.24
C LYS A 37 26.00 -7.21 -5.04
N GLN A 38 26.64 -6.41 -4.18
CA GLN A 38 26.01 -5.88 -2.97
C GLN A 38 24.80 -5.00 -3.30
N ILE A 39 24.87 -4.17 -4.35
CA ILE A 39 23.71 -3.38 -4.81
C ILE A 39 22.54 -4.31 -5.20
N LEU A 40 22.79 -5.35 -5.99
CA LEU A 40 21.74 -6.28 -6.40
C LEU A 40 21.15 -7.05 -5.23
N ILE A 41 21.99 -7.54 -4.30
CA ILE A 41 21.54 -8.21 -3.07
C ILE A 41 20.65 -7.27 -2.25
N ASN A 42 21.09 -6.03 -2.00
CA ASN A 42 20.31 -5.06 -1.23
C ASN A 42 18.94 -4.78 -1.88
N ILE A 43 18.86 -4.73 -3.20
CA ILE A 43 17.58 -4.58 -3.92
C ILE A 43 16.66 -5.79 -3.68
N LEU A 44 17.20 -7.01 -3.74
CA LEU A 44 16.45 -8.25 -3.53
C LEU A 44 15.99 -8.38 -2.07
N GLU A 45 16.86 -8.08 -1.10
CA GLU A 45 16.52 -8.08 0.33
C GLU A 45 15.47 -7.03 0.68
N SER A 46 15.57 -5.83 0.08
CA SER A 46 14.54 -4.80 0.20
C SER A 46 13.20 -5.28 -0.34
N SER A 47 13.22 -6.00 -1.46
CA SER A 47 12.02 -6.60 -2.06
C SER A 47 11.42 -7.67 -1.15
N GLN A 48 12.25 -8.53 -0.54
CA GLN A 48 11.78 -9.52 0.44
C GLN A 48 11.12 -8.87 1.66
N THR A 49 11.67 -7.77 2.16
CA THR A 49 11.09 -7.01 3.28
C THR A 49 9.72 -6.43 2.90
N GLU A 50 9.61 -5.85 1.70
CA GLU A 50 8.34 -5.32 1.17
C GLU A 50 7.29 -6.43 0.99
N ILE A 51 7.68 -7.55 0.38
CA ILE A 51 6.83 -8.74 0.21
C ILE A 51 6.31 -9.25 1.56
N ALA A 52 7.19 -9.40 2.55
CA ALA A 52 6.81 -9.89 3.88
C ALA A 52 5.78 -8.97 4.55
N GLY A 53 5.97 -7.65 4.46
CA GLY A 53 5.02 -6.66 4.96
C GLY A 53 3.66 -6.74 4.26
N LEU A 54 3.64 -6.92 2.94
CA LEU A 54 2.40 -7.10 2.18
C LEU A 54 1.70 -8.43 2.52
N LYS A 55 2.44 -9.54 2.63
CA LYS A 55 1.89 -10.85 3.04
C LYS A 55 1.23 -10.76 4.41
N ASP A 56 1.91 -10.16 5.40
CA ASP A 56 1.35 -9.98 6.74
C ASP A 56 0.04 -9.19 6.72
N ARG A 57 0.03 -8.02 6.07
CA ARG A 57 -1.17 -7.16 5.97
C ARG A 57 -2.31 -7.84 5.21
N LEU A 58 -2.00 -8.47 4.07
CA LEU A 58 -2.98 -9.17 3.26
C LEU A 58 -3.58 -10.37 4.02
N SER A 59 -2.76 -11.14 4.73
CA SER A 59 -3.19 -12.31 5.53
C SER A 59 -4.19 -11.93 6.63
N LYS A 60 -4.07 -10.73 7.21
CA LYS A 60 -4.95 -10.22 8.27
C LYS A 60 -6.30 -9.72 7.78
N LEU A 61 -6.49 -9.54 6.46
CA LEU A 61 -7.79 -9.15 5.92
C LEU A 61 -8.83 -10.22 6.20
N LYS A 62 -9.95 -9.80 6.81
CA LYS A 62 -11.13 -10.63 7.05
C LYS A 62 -12.10 -10.43 5.92
N LEU A 63 -12.37 -11.50 5.17
CA LEU A 63 -13.16 -11.49 3.94
C LEU A 63 -14.33 -12.45 4.10
N ASP A 64 -15.54 -11.95 3.89
CA ASP A 64 -16.78 -12.70 4.12
C ASP A 64 -17.25 -13.46 2.86
N ASN A 65 -16.73 -13.11 1.69
CA ASN A 65 -17.13 -13.64 0.39
C ASN A 65 -15.97 -14.42 -0.27
N ASP A 66 -16.30 -15.52 -0.94
CA ASP A 66 -15.32 -16.46 -1.49
C ASP A 66 -14.55 -15.93 -2.70
N GLU A 67 -15.14 -15.08 -3.54
CA GLU A 67 -14.44 -14.40 -4.65
C GLU A 67 -13.25 -13.61 -4.12
N TRP A 68 -13.46 -12.83 -3.06
CA TRP A 68 -12.39 -12.05 -2.42
C TRP A 68 -11.35 -12.93 -1.72
N LYS A 69 -11.75 -14.08 -1.15
CA LYS A 69 -10.80 -15.03 -0.54
C LYS A 69 -9.91 -15.66 -1.60
N ASN A 70 -10.46 -16.04 -2.75
CA ASN A 70 -9.70 -16.61 -3.87
C ASN A 70 -8.68 -15.60 -4.42
N ILE A 71 -9.11 -14.36 -4.64
CA ILE A 71 -8.22 -13.26 -5.05
C ILE A 71 -7.10 -13.04 -4.02
N LYS A 72 -7.43 -13.06 -2.72
CA LYS A 72 -6.43 -12.94 -1.65
C LYS A 72 -5.40 -14.08 -1.72
N GLU A 73 -5.86 -15.31 -1.93
CA GLU A 73 -4.99 -16.48 -2.03
C GLU A 73 -4.09 -16.41 -3.26
N GLU A 74 -4.62 -16.01 -4.42
CA GLU A 74 -3.85 -15.75 -5.64
C GLU A 74 -2.72 -14.73 -5.39
N LEU A 75 -3.05 -13.59 -4.80
CA LEU A 75 -2.06 -12.55 -4.49
C LEU A 75 -1.02 -13.02 -3.47
N LEU A 76 -1.41 -13.80 -2.46
CA LEU A 76 -0.46 -14.40 -1.50
C LEU A 76 0.49 -15.41 -2.18
N ASN A 77 -0.01 -16.18 -3.13
CA ASN A 77 0.79 -17.12 -3.92
C ASN A 77 1.77 -16.36 -4.82
N ASN A 78 1.33 -15.30 -5.50
CA ASN A 78 2.20 -14.45 -6.31
C ASN A 78 3.33 -13.83 -5.47
N LEU A 79 3.01 -13.30 -4.29
CA LEU A 79 4.00 -12.76 -3.37
C LEU A 79 5.01 -13.83 -2.88
N THR A 80 4.56 -15.06 -2.67
CA THR A 80 5.45 -16.17 -2.28
C THR A 80 6.39 -16.54 -3.43
N ASN A 81 5.89 -16.61 -4.67
CA ASN A 81 6.73 -16.84 -5.84
C ASN A 81 7.79 -15.74 -6.02
N PHE A 82 7.49 -14.49 -5.67
CA PHE A 82 8.46 -13.39 -5.73
C PHE A 82 9.51 -13.45 -4.62
N GLU A 83 9.13 -13.96 -3.44
CA GLU A 83 10.05 -14.22 -2.33
C GLU A 83 11.07 -15.30 -2.75
N ASP A 84 10.59 -16.38 -3.36
CA ASP A 84 11.41 -17.46 -3.91
C ASP A 84 12.33 -16.95 -5.02
N TYR A 85 11.80 -16.18 -5.99
CA TYR A 85 12.61 -15.53 -7.03
C TYR A 85 13.74 -14.68 -6.44
N SER A 86 13.44 -13.91 -5.39
CA SER A 86 14.45 -13.06 -4.75
C SER A 86 15.53 -13.88 -4.06
N LYS A 87 15.12 -14.94 -3.37
CA LYS A 87 16.02 -15.87 -2.69
C LYS A 87 16.95 -16.59 -3.68
N ASP A 88 16.39 -17.15 -4.74
CA ASP A 88 17.15 -17.87 -5.77
C ASP A 88 18.22 -16.98 -6.41
N ASN A 89 17.90 -15.69 -6.64
CA ASN A 89 18.86 -14.74 -7.21
C ASN A 89 19.93 -14.30 -6.19
N ILE A 90 19.59 -14.16 -4.91
CA ILE A 90 20.60 -13.93 -3.86
C ILE A 90 21.56 -15.13 -3.78
N ASP A 91 21.03 -16.34 -3.78
CA ASP A 91 21.83 -17.58 -3.74
C ASP A 91 22.71 -17.71 -4.99
N ARG A 92 22.20 -17.33 -6.17
CA ARG A 92 22.98 -17.28 -7.43
C ARG A 92 24.14 -16.29 -7.33
N ILE A 93 23.91 -15.08 -6.80
CA ILE A 93 24.95 -14.05 -6.64
C ILE A 93 26.04 -14.51 -5.66
N ASN A 94 25.64 -15.18 -4.58
CA ASN A 94 26.54 -15.64 -3.51
C ASN A 94 27.20 -17.00 -3.78
N SER A 95 26.83 -17.69 -4.86
CA SER A 95 27.34 -19.02 -5.16
C SER A 95 28.86 -19.02 -5.35
N THR A 96 29.54 -19.88 -4.58
CA THR A 96 30.99 -20.06 -4.64
C THR A 96 31.42 -21.12 -5.65
N SER A 97 30.45 -21.88 -6.21
CA SER A 97 30.73 -23.00 -7.13
C SER A 97 31.00 -22.54 -8.56
N THR A 98 30.51 -21.37 -8.94
CA THR A 98 30.78 -20.75 -10.25
C THR A 98 30.88 -19.24 -10.04
N PRO A 99 32.10 -18.66 -10.09
CA PRO A 99 32.26 -17.23 -9.90
C PRO A 99 31.46 -16.45 -10.93
N ILE A 100 30.53 -15.63 -10.46
CA ILE A 100 29.73 -14.76 -11.30
C ILE A 100 30.62 -13.71 -11.96
N THR A 101 30.46 -13.49 -13.27
CA THR A 101 31.23 -12.51 -14.04
C THR A 101 30.56 -11.14 -14.02
N ILE A 102 31.27 -10.10 -14.48
CA ILE A 102 30.69 -8.76 -14.63
C ILE A 102 29.52 -8.78 -15.64
N GLU A 103 29.61 -9.59 -16.70
CA GLU A 103 28.53 -9.70 -17.69
C GLU A 103 27.29 -10.36 -17.08
N ASP A 104 27.47 -11.44 -16.31
CA ASP A 104 26.37 -12.08 -15.59
C ASP A 104 25.66 -11.11 -14.63
N ILE A 105 26.41 -10.23 -13.98
CA ILE A 105 25.86 -9.19 -13.09
C ILE A 105 25.06 -8.15 -13.87
N LYS A 106 25.52 -7.76 -15.07
CA LYS A 106 24.78 -6.82 -15.94
C LYS A 106 23.50 -7.44 -16.46
N ASP A 107 23.57 -8.69 -16.92
CA ASP A 107 22.40 -9.44 -17.38
C ASP A 107 21.40 -9.62 -16.25
N LEU A 108 21.85 -10.02 -15.05
CA LEU A 108 20.98 -10.13 -13.89
C LEU A 108 20.34 -8.78 -13.50
N ALA A 109 21.09 -7.67 -13.57
CA ALA A 109 20.53 -6.36 -13.30
C ALA A 109 19.43 -5.98 -14.30
N LYS A 110 19.60 -6.32 -15.58
CA LYS A 110 18.61 -6.10 -16.63
C LYS A 110 17.39 -6.98 -16.41
N ASP A 111 17.59 -8.27 -16.19
CA ASP A 111 16.50 -9.22 -15.91
C ASP A 111 15.72 -8.81 -14.67
N LEU A 112 16.41 -8.38 -13.60
CA LEU A 112 15.79 -7.89 -12.38
C LEU A 112 14.95 -6.62 -12.65
N LYS A 113 15.47 -5.68 -13.44
CA LYS A 113 14.72 -4.49 -13.84
C LYS A 113 13.46 -4.86 -14.62
N ASP A 114 13.60 -5.70 -15.64
CA ASP A 114 12.51 -6.12 -16.50
C ASP A 114 11.45 -6.90 -15.71
N TRP A 115 11.87 -7.80 -14.82
CA TRP A 115 10.97 -8.48 -13.89
C TRP A 115 10.27 -7.50 -12.94
N ARG A 116 10.99 -6.50 -12.42
CA ARG A 116 10.41 -5.51 -11.51
C ARG A 116 9.33 -4.66 -12.18
N GLU A 117 9.58 -4.22 -13.41
CA GLU A 117 8.65 -3.37 -14.16
C GLU A 117 7.43 -4.15 -14.64
N ASN A 118 7.63 -5.38 -15.12
CA ASN A 118 6.58 -6.12 -15.83
C ASN A 118 5.81 -7.13 -14.97
N LYS A 119 6.35 -7.54 -13.81
CA LYS A 119 5.73 -8.56 -12.94
C LYS A 119 5.57 -8.09 -11.51
N TYR A 120 6.67 -7.71 -10.87
CA TYR A 120 6.67 -7.35 -9.45
C TYR A 120 5.79 -6.13 -9.15
N THR A 121 6.11 -4.98 -9.74
CA THR A 121 5.44 -3.70 -9.42
C THR A 121 3.94 -3.73 -9.70
N PRO A 122 3.45 -4.27 -10.83
CA PRO A 122 2.01 -4.40 -11.08
C PRO A 122 1.29 -5.23 -10.00
N GLU A 123 1.84 -6.38 -9.62
CA GLU A 123 1.24 -7.26 -8.60
C GLU A 123 1.30 -6.64 -7.18
N LEU A 124 2.37 -5.92 -6.86
CA LEU A 124 2.45 -5.16 -5.62
C LEU A 124 1.41 -4.05 -5.56
N ASN A 125 1.16 -3.38 -6.69
CA ASN A 125 0.11 -2.37 -6.80
C ASN A 125 -1.27 -2.99 -6.59
N ARG A 126 -1.56 -4.14 -7.21
CA ARG A 126 -2.81 -4.89 -6.99
C ARG A 126 -2.99 -5.29 -5.53
N THR A 127 -1.95 -5.87 -4.92
CA THR A 127 -1.98 -6.29 -3.52
C THR A 127 -2.21 -5.11 -2.58
N SER A 128 -1.45 -4.03 -2.77
CA SER A 128 -1.59 -2.80 -1.99
C SER A 128 -2.98 -2.19 -2.12
N ASN A 129 -3.53 -2.15 -3.34
CA ASN A 129 -4.87 -1.64 -3.58
C ASN A 129 -5.94 -2.49 -2.89
N MET A 130 -5.85 -3.81 -2.93
CA MET A 130 -6.77 -4.68 -2.18
C MET A 130 -6.71 -4.40 -0.68
N ILE A 131 -5.52 -4.34 -0.09
CA ILE A 131 -5.33 -4.02 1.32
C ILE A 131 -6.00 -2.68 1.66
N LEU A 132 -5.72 -1.63 0.88
CA LEU A 132 -6.25 -0.30 1.11
C LEU A 132 -7.78 -0.23 0.95
N ILE A 133 -8.38 -0.98 0.02
CA ILE A 133 -9.83 -1.09 -0.13
C ILE A 133 -10.48 -1.59 1.17
N PHE A 134 -9.96 -2.68 1.73
CA PHE A 134 -10.54 -3.29 2.92
C PHE A 134 -10.22 -2.52 4.21
N GLU A 135 -9.03 -1.93 4.31
CA GLU A 135 -8.68 -1.02 5.42
C GLU A 135 -9.59 0.23 5.40
N SER A 136 -9.80 0.86 4.24
CA SER A 136 -10.72 2.00 4.08
C SER A 136 -12.15 1.62 4.49
N ALA A 137 -12.63 0.43 4.10
CA ALA A 137 -13.96 -0.05 4.50
C ALA A 137 -14.07 -0.26 6.01
N ASN A 138 -13.01 -0.77 6.66
CA ASN A 138 -12.98 -0.93 8.11
C ASN A 138 -13.00 0.43 8.82
N PHE A 139 -12.22 1.40 8.34
CA PHE A 139 -12.26 2.77 8.88
C PHE A 139 -13.63 3.43 8.71
N LEU A 140 -14.30 3.25 7.57
CA LEU A 140 -15.68 3.69 7.37
C LEU A 140 -16.60 3.09 8.44
N LYS A 141 -16.54 1.78 8.68
CA LYS A 141 -17.37 1.10 9.68
C LYS A 141 -17.17 1.67 11.09
N ILE A 142 -15.92 1.87 11.50
CA ILE A 142 -15.58 2.45 12.81
C ILE A 142 -16.11 3.88 12.91
N THR A 143 -15.93 4.68 11.85
CA THR A 143 -16.31 6.10 11.82
C THR A 143 -17.82 6.28 11.80
N GLN A 144 -18.55 5.45 11.05
CA GLN A 144 -20.02 5.39 11.09
C GLN A 144 -20.52 5.04 12.50
N SER A 145 -19.95 4.02 13.14
CA SER A 145 -20.34 3.64 14.51
C SER A 145 -20.13 4.79 15.52
N ARG A 146 -19.04 5.55 15.38
CA ARG A 146 -18.79 6.75 16.18
C ARG A 146 -19.83 7.83 15.90
N PHE A 147 -20.11 8.11 14.63
CA PHE A 147 -21.11 9.10 14.23
C PHE A 147 -22.51 8.76 14.77
N ASP A 148 -22.91 7.49 14.72
CA ASP A 148 -24.22 7.03 15.20
C ASP A 148 -24.37 7.27 16.72
N LYS A 149 -23.31 6.98 17.49
CA LYS A 149 -23.27 7.24 18.94
C LYS A 149 -23.36 8.73 19.26
N ILE A 150 -22.53 9.54 18.62
CA ILE A 150 -22.54 11.01 18.78
C ILE A 150 -23.91 11.58 18.42
N SER A 151 -24.49 11.13 17.32
CA SER A 151 -25.82 11.56 16.87
C SER A 151 -26.92 11.19 17.86
N ALA A 152 -26.84 10.01 18.47
CA ALA A 152 -27.79 9.58 19.50
C ALA A 152 -27.69 10.46 20.75
N ASP A 153 -26.47 10.77 21.20
CA ASP A 153 -26.23 11.63 22.37
C ASP A 153 -26.72 13.06 22.13
N ILE A 154 -26.45 13.64 20.95
CA ILE A 154 -26.94 14.97 20.59
C ILE A 154 -28.47 15.00 20.60
N LYS A 155 -29.13 14.00 20.02
CA LYS A 155 -30.60 13.90 20.04
C LYS A 155 -31.15 13.82 21.46
N LYS A 156 -30.47 13.11 22.36
CA LYS A 156 -30.88 13.00 23.76
C LYS A 156 -30.75 14.34 24.49
N LEU A 157 -29.63 15.04 24.32
CA LEU A 157 -29.37 16.33 24.94
C LEU A 157 -30.29 17.45 24.40
N ASP A 158 -30.59 17.43 23.09
CA ASP A 158 -31.56 18.36 22.45
C ASP A 158 -32.95 18.21 23.08
N LYS A 159 -33.42 16.96 23.21
CA LYS A 159 -34.72 16.64 23.85
C LYS A 159 -34.80 17.10 25.31
N GLN A 160 -33.67 17.13 26.01
CA GLN A 160 -33.59 17.59 27.40
C GLN A 160 -33.36 19.10 27.51
N GLY A 161 -33.25 19.84 26.40
CA GLY A 161 -32.98 21.28 26.40
C GLY A 161 -31.59 21.65 26.91
N MET A 162 -30.64 20.71 26.94
CA MET A 162 -29.33 20.90 27.56
C MET A 162 -28.28 21.53 26.64
N ILE A 163 -28.56 21.62 25.32
CA ILE A 163 -27.64 22.15 24.32
C ILE A 163 -28.40 22.94 23.24
N LYS A 164 -27.74 23.95 22.66
CA LYS A 164 -28.20 24.59 21.41
C LYS A 164 -27.67 23.79 20.22
N THR A 165 -28.56 23.16 19.46
CA THR A 165 -28.17 22.15 18.46
C THR A 165 -27.94 22.65 17.04
N SER A 166 -28.11 23.93 16.74
CA SER A 166 -28.03 24.42 15.35
C SER A 166 -26.68 24.10 14.69
N ALA A 167 -25.56 24.41 15.35
CA ALA A 167 -24.22 24.11 14.83
C ALA A 167 -23.95 22.60 14.75
N LEU A 168 -24.35 21.83 15.78
CA LEU A 168 -24.17 20.38 15.83
C LEU A 168 -24.98 19.65 14.76
N LYS A 169 -26.19 20.13 14.44
CA LYS A 169 -27.02 19.64 13.34
C LYS A 169 -26.33 19.87 11.98
N THR A 170 -25.76 21.06 11.76
CA THR A 170 -24.99 21.36 10.55
C THR A 170 -23.78 20.44 10.39
N TYR A 171 -23.00 20.23 11.46
CA TYR A 171 -21.87 19.28 11.42
C TYR A 171 -22.32 17.84 11.16
N SER A 172 -23.46 17.43 11.74
CA SER A 172 -24.00 16.09 11.51
C SER A 172 -24.38 15.86 10.04
N ILE A 173 -24.96 16.86 9.38
CA ILE A 173 -25.28 16.79 7.94
C ILE A 173 -24.00 16.68 7.10
N GLN A 174 -22.95 17.43 7.44
CA GLN A 174 -21.67 17.35 6.74
C GLN A 174 -21.01 15.98 6.90
N ILE A 175 -20.97 15.44 8.12
CA ILE A 175 -20.44 14.09 8.38
C ILE A 175 -21.20 13.04 7.58
N ASP A 176 -22.53 13.08 7.56
CA ASP A 176 -23.34 12.13 6.79
C ASP A 176 -23.02 12.20 5.28
N LYS A 177 -22.82 13.41 4.73
CA LYS A 177 -22.39 13.59 3.33
C LYS A 177 -21.01 12.94 3.08
N HIS A 178 -20.03 13.21 3.94
CA HIS A 178 -18.69 12.64 3.77
C HIS A 178 -18.70 11.10 3.94
N LEU A 179 -19.45 10.56 4.90
CA LEU A 179 -19.60 9.10 5.07
C LEU A 179 -20.24 8.43 3.84
N LYS A 180 -21.21 9.08 3.19
CA LYS A 180 -21.79 8.63 1.92
C LYS A 180 -20.75 8.63 0.79
N ASN A 181 -19.95 9.69 0.66
CA ASN A 181 -18.90 9.77 -0.34
C ASN A 181 -17.84 8.68 -0.16
N ILE A 182 -17.39 8.44 1.08
CA ILE A 182 -16.45 7.37 1.43
C ILE A 182 -17.00 6.02 0.96
N ARG A 183 -18.28 5.73 1.23
CA ARG A 183 -18.93 4.49 0.80
C ARG A 183 -18.95 4.34 -0.71
N ILE A 184 -19.39 5.38 -1.44
CA ILE A 184 -19.46 5.37 -2.91
C ILE A 184 -18.07 5.12 -3.52
N LEU A 185 -17.04 5.81 -3.04
CA LEU A 185 -15.68 5.66 -3.54
C LEU A 185 -15.12 4.26 -3.24
N ASN A 186 -15.33 3.75 -2.02
CA ASN A 186 -14.87 2.41 -1.64
C ASN A 186 -15.57 1.31 -2.44
N ASP A 187 -16.89 1.41 -2.62
CA ASP A 187 -17.67 0.44 -3.39
C ASP A 187 -17.32 0.48 -4.89
N SER A 188 -17.04 1.66 -5.43
CA SER A 188 -16.57 1.82 -6.81
C SER A 188 -15.18 1.23 -6.99
N ALA A 189 -14.27 1.47 -6.05
CA ALA A 189 -12.93 0.86 -6.05
C ALA A 189 -13.01 -0.68 -5.99
N LYS A 190 -13.87 -1.24 -5.14
CA LYS A 190 -14.12 -2.70 -5.09
C LYS A 190 -14.57 -3.25 -6.43
N LYS A 191 -15.58 -2.64 -7.05
CA LYS A 191 -16.11 -3.09 -8.35
C LYS A 191 -15.05 -3.02 -9.44
N LEU A 192 -14.29 -1.92 -9.48
CA LEU A 192 -13.23 -1.73 -10.46
C LEU A 192 -12.08 -2.72 -10.25
N PHE A 193 -11.75 -3.01 -8.99
CA PHE A 193 -10.75 -3.99 -8.63
C PHE A 193 -11.15 -5.40 -9.07
N LEU A 194 -12.39 -5.84 -8.78
CA LEU A 194 -12.89 -7.14 -9.25
C LEU A 194 -12.83 -7.25 -10.77
N LYS A 195 -13.26 -6.20 -11.49
CA LYS A 195 -13.15 -6.16 -12.96
C LYS A 195 -11.69 -6.27 -13.43
N SER A 196 -10.73 -5.72 -12.68
CA SER A 196 -9.31 -5.80 -13.02
C SER A 196 -8.66 -7.16 -12.73
N MET A 197 -9.32 -8.01 -11.94
CA MET A 197 -8.88 -9.37 -11.60
C MET A 197 -9.62 -10.45 -12.41
N ALA A 198 -10.74 -10.12 -13.05
CA ALA A 198 -11.44 -11.05 -13.91
C ALA A 198 -10.54 -11.43 -15.11
N PRO A 199 -10.46 -12.73 -15.47
CA PRO A 199 -9.79 -13.12 -16.70
C PRO A 199 -10.44 -12.39 -17.87
N ALA A 200 -9.63 -11.89 -18.80
CA ALA A 200 -10.12 -11.23 -20.00
C ALA A 200 -10.99 -12.23 -20.77
N GLU A 201 -12.31 -12.11 -20.68
CA GLU A 201 -13.20 -12.91 -21.51
C GLU A 201 -12.89 -12.66 -22.99
N GLU A 202 -12.78 -13.76 -23.71
CA GLU A 202 -12.43 -13.94 -25.11
C GLU A 202 -13.02 -12.86 -26.03
N VAL A 203 -12.21 -11.87 -26.41
CA VAL A 203 -12.45 -11.15 -27.67
C VAL A 203 -11.93 -12.03 -28.78
N ALA A 204 -12.74 -13.00 -29.19
CA ALA A 204 -12.53 -13.73 -30.43
C ALA A 204 -12.60 -12.75 -31.61
N THR A 205 -11.46 -12.29 -32.12
CA THR A 205 -11.15 -12.22 -33.57
C THR A 205 -9.70 -11.84 -33.81
N SER A 206 -8.96 -12.81 -34.33
CA SER A 206 -7.94 -12.74 -35.39
C SER A 206 -6.85 -11.65 -35.37
N THR A 207 -5.61 -12.15 -35.24
CA THR A 207 -4.38 -11.66 -35.90
C THR A 207 -3.80 -10.33 -35.42
N GLU A 208 -2.89 -10.40 -34.43
CA GLU A 208 -1.53 -9.80 -34.47
C GLU A 208 -0.87 -9.99 -33.09
N GLU A 209 -0.21 -11.14 -32.92
CA GLU A 209 0.67 -11.38 -31.78
C GLU A 209 1.93 -10.51 -31.91
N ILE A 210 2.37 -9.97 -30.76
CA ILE A 210 3.62 -9.23 -30.46
C ILE A 210 3.45 -7.72 -30.12
N LEU A 211 2.35 -7.04 -30.48
CA LEU A 211 2.12 -5.64 -30.05
C LEU A 211 1.19 -5.46 -28.83
N ASN A 212 0.55 -6.51 -28.33
CA ASN A 212 -0.58 -6.39 -27.39
C ASN A 212 -0.21 -6.36 -25.89
N GLN A 213 0.99 -6.84 -25.49
CA GLN A 213 1.37 -6.88 -24.06
C GLN A 213 1.57 -5.47 -23.46
N THR A 214 2.07 -4.52 -24.26
CA THR A 214 2.31 -3.15 -23.79
C THR A 214 1.00 -2.34 -23.65
N ALA A 215 0.00 -2.62 -24.48
CA ALA A 215 -1.30 -1.94 -24.44
C ALA A 215 -2.17 -2.43 -23.27
N GLU A 216 -2.17 -3.73 -23.01
CA GLU A 216 -2.87 -4.35 -21.88
C GLU A 216 -2.21 -3.97 -20.54
N ALA A 217 -0.87 -3.99 -20.45
CA ALA A 217 -0.15 -3.54 -19.27
C ALA A 217 -0.43 -2.07 -18.92
N LYS A 218 -0.41 -1.17 -19.92
CA LYS A 218 -0.74 0.26 -19.72
C LYS A 218 -2.19 0.49 -19.30
N THR A 219 -3.12 -0.30 -19.83
CA THR A 219 -4.54 -0.20 -19.49
C THR A 219 -4.79 -0.71 -18.08
N GLN A 220 -4.12 -1.79 -17.67
CA GLN A 220 -4.23 -2.33 -16.31
C GLN A 220 -3.52 -1.46 -15.27
N GLU A 221 -2.38 -0.87 -15.60
CA GLU A 221 -1.69 0.13 -14.77
C GLU A 221 -2.60 1.35 -14.54
N ASN A 222 -3.23 1.87 -15.60
CA ASN A 222 -4.19 2.97 -15.52
C ASN A 222 -5.40 2.63 -14.62
N LEU A 223 -5.89 1.38 -14.66
CA LEU A 223 -6.94 0.91 -13.77
C LEU A 223 -6.48 0.86 -12.31
N GLN A 224 -5.28 0.36 -12.03
CA GLN A 224 -4.73 0.31 -10.66
C GLN A 224 -4.53 1.71 -10.08
N ASP A 225 -4.08 2.68 -10.88
CA ASP A 225 -3.95 4.08 -10.47
C ASP A 225 -5.31 4.72 -10.20
N THR A 226 -6.31 4.41 -11.03
CA THR A 226 -7.68 4.87 -10.83
C THR A 226 -8.26 4.32 -9.53
N ILE A 227 -8.06 3.03 -9.25
CA ILE A 227 -8.46 2.40 -7.98
C ILE A 227 -7.77 3.10 -6.80
N ARG A 228 -6.45 3.28 -6.87
CA ARG A 228 -5.65 3.95 -5.83
C ARG A 228 -6.14 5.38 -5.57
N LYS A 229 -6.46 6.13 -6.63
CA LYS A 229 -7.01 7.48 -6.52
C LYS A 229 -8.36 7.48 -5.81
N MET A 230 -9.28 6.59 -6.17
CA MET A 230 -10.58 6.47 -5.49
C MET A 230 -10.42 6.19 -3.99
N ILE A 231 -9.50 5.31 -3.61
CA ILE A 231 -9.23 5.01 -2.20
C ILE A 231 -8.59 6.20 -1.49
N THR A 232 -7.66 6.89 -2.16
CA THR A 232 -7.01 8.10 -1.63
C THR A 232 -8.04 9.20 -1.36
N ASP A 233 -8.95 9.43 -2.30
CA ASP A 233 -10.04 10.40 -2.13
C ASP A 233 -11.01 9.97 -1.02
N SER A 234 -11.30 8.68 -0.90
CA SER A 234 -12.06 8.13 0.24
C SER A 234 -11.38 8.41 1.58
N LEU A 235 -10.06 8.26 1.68
CA LEU A 235 -9.31 8.57 2.90
C LEU A 235 -9.26 10.07 3.21
N LYS A 236 -9.30 10.95 2.20
CA LYS A 236 -9.43 12.40 2.40
C LYS A 236 -10.78 12.75 3.02
N GLU A 237 -11.87 12.18 2.50
CA GLU A 237 -13.22 12.38 3.07
C GLU A 237 -13.31 11.86 4.52
N LEU A 238 -12.62 10.74 4.82
CA LEU A 238 -12.49 10.22 6.17
C LEU A 238 -11.76 11.21 7.10
N LYS A 239 -10.64 11.77 6.64
CA LYS A 239 -9.89 12.80 7.38
C LYS A 239 -10.78 14.01 7.71
N ILE A 240 -11.51 14.53 6.72
CA ILE A 240 -12.45 15.64 6.91
C ILE A 240 -13.52 15.29 7.95
N THR A 241 -14.04 14.05 7.92
CA THR A 241 -15.01 13.58 8.93
C THR A 241 -14.46 13.67 10.36
N TYR A 242 -13.20 13.27 10.57
CA TYR A 242 -12.54 13.38 11.88
C TYR A 242 -12.28 14.82 12.31
N GLU A 243 -11.92 15.70 11.36
CA GLU A 243 -11.79 17.13 11.64
C GLU A 243 -13.13 17.72 12.10
N ILE A 244 -14.25 17.33 11.48
CA ILE A 244 -15.58 17.78 11.92
C ILE A 244 -15.94 17.23 13.31
N PHE A 245 -15.62 15.98 13.62
CA PHE A 245 -15.80 15.45 14.99
C PHE A 245 -15.04 16.29 16.02
N PHE A 246 -13.82 16.73 15.70
CA PHE A 246 -13.07 17.61 16.59
C PHE A 246 -13.76 18.96 16.76
N GLN A 247 -14.27 19.57 15.68
CA GLN A 247 -15.03 20.82 15.76
C GLN A 247 -16.29 20.69 16.62
N MET A 248 -16.99 19.54 16.56
CA MET A 248 -18.16 19.29 17.40
C MET A 248 -17.82 19.31 18.90
N ASN A 249 -16.62 18.85 19.29
CA ASN A 249 -16.16 18.92 20.69
C ASN A 249 -15.88 20.35 21.17
N LEU A 250 -15.64 21.29 20.25
CA LEU A 250 -15.36 22.70 20.57
C LEU A 250 -16.62 23.55 20.70
N VAL A 251 -17.80 23.02 20.34
CA VAL A 251 -19.07 23.72 20.49
C VAL A 251 -19.34 23.88 21.99
N LYS A 252 -19.13 25.11 22.50
CA LYS A 252 -19.38 25.45 23.90
C LYS A 252 -20.88 25.36 24.24
N LYS A 253 -21.17 24.89 25.45
CA LYS A 253 -22.50 24.89 26.06
C LYS A 253 -23.03 26.30 26.27
#